data_AF-A0A382RHQ5-F1
#
_entry.id   AF-A0A382RHQ5-F1
#
_cell.length_a   1.000
_cell.length_b   1.000
_cell.length_c   1.000
_cell.angle_alpha   90.00
_cell.angle_beta   90.00
_cell.angle_gamma   90.00
#
_symmetry.space_group_name_H-M   'P 1'
#
loop_
_entity.id
_entity.type
_entity.pdbx_description
1 polymer ?
#
loop_
_entity_poly.entity_id
_entity_poly.type
_entity_poly.pdbx_seq_one_letter_code
_entity_poly.pdbx_strand_id
1 'polypeptide(L)'
;MENLPMISALVGIAGVIFAAILAGIVNGAPAGNEKMREIADAIREGAIAYLNRQLITMSLTGVVIFVIILWGIDMKTAIGFLVGAVASFIAGYVG
;
A
#
# COMPACT_ATOMS: atom_id res chain seq x y z
N MET A 1 23.42 -7.47 -18.03
CA MET A 1 22.11 -6.89 -17.67
C MET A 1 21.03 -7.93 -17.38
N GLU A 2 21.25 -9.22 -17.66
CA GLU A 2 20.25 -10.28 -17.44
C GLU A 2 19.81 -10.45 -15.97
N ASN A 3 20.68 -10.20 -15.00
CA ASN A 3 20.34 -10.36 -13.57
C ASN A 3 19.65 -9.15 -12.94
N LEU A 4 19.50 -8.04 -13.67
CA LEU A 4 18.99 -6.79 -13.11
C LEU A 4 17.55 -6.94 -12.55
N PRO A 5 16.60 -7.59 -13.24
CA PRO A 5 15.25 -7.77 -12.69
C PRO A 5 15.24 -8.61 -11.40
N MET A 6 16.08 -9.64 -11.32
CA MET A 6 16.21 -10.50 -10.13
C MET A 6 16.77 -9.71 -8.94
N ILE A 7 17.82 -8.92 -9.17
CA ILE A 7 18.42 -8.07 -8.14
C ILE A 7 17.40 -7.05 -7.64
N SER A 8 16.65 -6.39 -8.53
CA SER A 8 15.59 -5.45 -8.14
C SER A 8 14.50 -6.10 -7.29
N ALA A 9 14.08 -7.33 -7.62
CA ALA A 9 13.09 -8.06 -6.83
C ALA A 9 13.61 -8.39 -5.42
N LEU A 10 14.87 -8.83 -5.29
CA LEU A 10 15.51 -9.10 -4.00
C LEU A 10 15.62 -7.85 -3.13
N VAL A 11 15.99 -6.71 -3.72
CA VAL A 11 16.03 -5.42 -3.01
C VAL A 11 14.63 -5.01 -2.54
N GLY A 12 13.60 -5.23 -3.36
CA GLY A 12 12.21 -4.99 -2.98
C GLY A 12 11.80 -5.83 -1.75
N ILE A 13 12.12 -7.13 -1.75
CA ILE A 13 11.85 -8.02 -0.62
C ILE A 13 12.59 -7.54 0.64
N ALA A 14 13.88 -7.21 0.52
CA ALA A 14 14.66 -6.69 1.64
C ALA A 14 14.06 -5.38 2.21
N GLY A 15 13.57 -4.50 1.35
CA GLY A 15 12.88 -3.27 1.75
C GLY A 15 11.60 -3.54 2.56
N VAL A 16 10.77 -4.49 2.13
CA VAL A 16 9.55 -4.86 2.87
C VAL A 16 9.89 -5.47 4.24
N ILE A 17 10.91 -6.33 4.31
CA ILE A 17 11.38 -6.90 5.59
C ILE A 17 11.86 -5.78 6.52
N PHE A 18 12.64 -4.84 6.00
CA PHE A 18 13.13 -3.71 6.78
C PHE A 18 11.99 -2.82 7.30
N ALA A 19 10.99 -2.53 6.46
CA ALA A 19 9.79 -1.79 6.89
C ALA A 19 9.03 -2.53 8.00
N ALA A 20 8.88 -3.85 7.90
CA ALA A 20 8.24 -4.66 8.93
C ALA A 20 9.01 -4.65 10.27
N ILE A 21 10.35 -4.69 10.22
CA ILE A 21 11.19 -4.57 11.42
C ILE A 21 10.99 -3.20 12.07
N LEU A 22 11.03 -2.12 11.29
CA LEU A 22 10.80 -0.76 11.80
C LEU A 22 9.40 -0.62 12.42
N ALA A 23 8.36 -1.12 11.76
CA ALA A 23 7.01 -1.12 12.31
C ALA A 23 6.94 -1.86 13.65
N GLY A 24 7.61 -3.02 13.77
CA GLY A 24 7.72 -3.75 15.02
C GLY A 24 8.42 -2.97 16.14
N ILE A 25 9.51 -2.27 15.83
CA ILE A 25 10.24 -1.43 16.78
C ILE A 25 9.37 -0.27 17.27
N VAL A 26 8.69 0.43 16.36
CA VAL A 26 7.84 1.58 16.70
C VAL A 26 6.63 1.15 17.52
N ASN A 27 5.96 0.05 17.15
CA ASN A 27 4.82 -0.47 17.89
C ASN A 27 5.17 -1.01 19.29
N GLY A 28 6.44 -1.38 19.52
CA GLY A 28 6.93 -1.76 20.84
C GLY A 28 7.17 -0.59 21.80
N ALA A 29 7.13 0.65 21.31
CA ALA A 29 7.30 1.83 22.15
C ALA A 29 6.07 2.07 23.05
N PRO A 30 6.25 2.62 24.26
CA PRO A 30 5.14 2.91 25.16
C PRO A 30 4.19 3.96 24.55
N ALA A 31 2.90 3.65 24.50
CA ALA A 31 1.86 4.48 23.89
C ALA A 31 1.55 5.81 24.63
N GLY A 32 2.31 6.14 25.68
CA GLY A 32 2.11 7.35 26.49
C GLY A 32 1.04 7.20 27.56
N ASN A 33 0.43 8.34 27.92
CA ASN A 33 -0.60 8.43 28.96
C ASN A 33 -2.01 8.24 28.37
N GLU A 34 -3.03 8.19 29.24
CA GLU A 34 -4.42 7.94 28.83
C GLU A 34 -4.93 8.97 27.82
N LYS A 35 -4.63 10.25 28.02
CA LYS A 35 -5.05 11.32 27.09
C LYS A 35 -4.37 11.19 25.72
N MET A 36 -3.09 10.81 25.69
CA MET A 36 -2.38 10.56 24.43
C MET A 36 -3.00 9.40 23.65
N ARG A 37 -3.36 8.31 24.34
CA ARG A 37 -3.99 7.14 23.72
C ARG A 37 -5.37 7.45 23.15
N GLU A 38 -6.20 8.17 23.89
CA GLU A 38 -7.53 8.61 23.46
C GLU A 38 -7.47 9.43 22.16
N ILE A 39 -6.54 10.39 22.09
CA ILE A 39 -6.34 11.22 20.90
C ILE A 39 -5.83 10.37 19.73
N ALA A 40 -4.86 9.48 19.97
CA ALA A 40 -4.30 8.61 18.94
C ALA A 40 -5.36 7.68 18.34
N ASP A 41 -6.25 7.12 19.17
CA ASP A 41 -7.35 6.27 18.71
C ASP A 41 -8.36 7.04 17.87
N ALA A 42 -8.73 8.26 18.27
CA ALA A 42 -9.63 9.12 17.47
C ALA A 42 -9.02 9.50 16.12
N ILE A 43 -7.71 9.80 16.07
CA ILE A 43 -6.98 10.06 14.82
C ILE A 43 -6.98 8.80 13.95
N ARG A 44 -6.70 7.64 14.52
CA ARG A 44 -6.67 6.36 13.80
C ARG A 44 -8.03 6.02 13.20
N GLU A 45 -9.11 6.20 13.96
CA GLU A 45 -10.47 5.98 13.46
C GLU A 45 -10.79 6.90 12.28
N GLY A 46 -10.48 8.20 12.38
CA GLY A 46 -10.65 9.15 11.29
C GLY A 46 -9.82 8.81 10.06
N ALA A 47 -8.56 8.39 10.24
CA ALA A 47 -7.68 7.98 9.16
C ALA A 47 -8.21 6.75 8.41
N ILE A 48 -8.65 5.72 9.14
CA ILE A 48 -9.24 4.52 8.55
C ILE A 48 -10.54 4.85 7.80
N ALA A 49 -11.40 5.70 8.37
CA ALA A 49 -12.63 6.14 7.71
C ALA A 49 -12.34 6.88 6.39
N TYR A 50 -11.33 7.76 6.38
CA TYR A 50 -10.87 8.44 5.18
C TYR A 50 -10.32 7.47 4.13
N LEU A 51 -9.43 6.56 4.53
CA LEU A 51 -8.83 5.57 3.63
C LEU A 51 -9.88 4.65 3.01
N ASN A 52 -10.87 4.20 3.78
CA ASN A 52 -11.96 3.36 3.27
C ASN A 52 -12.82 4.11 2.23
N ARG A 53 -13.07 5.40 2.45
CA ARG A 53 -13.77 6.24 1.45
C ARG A 53 -12.92 6.46 0.20
N GLN A 54 -11.62 6.63 0.37
CA GLN A 54 -10.68 6.81 -0.74
C GLN A 54 -10.53 5.52 -1.56
N LEU A 55 -10.47 4.34 -0.91
CA LEU A 55 -10.47 3.03 -1.57
C LEU A 55 -11.58 2.95 -2.61
N ILE A 56 -12.83 3.21 -2.22
CA ILE A 56 -13.98 3.08 -3.14
C ILE A 56 -13.80 3.97 -4.38
N THR A 57 -13.43 5.24 -4.15
CA THR A 57 -13.25 6.21 -5.24
C THR A 57 -12.08 5.85 -6.15
N MET A 58 -10.94 5.45 -5.57
CA MET A 58 -9.74 5.09 -6.32
C MET A 58 -9.89 3.76 -7.05
N SER A 59 -10.54 2.76 -6.45
CA SER A 59 -10.81 1.47 -7.08
C SER A 59 -11.69 1.64 -8.32
N LEU A 60 -12.68 2.52 -8.28
CA LEU A 60 -13.51 2.82 -9.45
C LEU A 60 -12.66 3.37 -10.61
N THR A 61 -11.82 4.38 -10.34
CA THR A 61 -10.89 4.94 -11.33
C THR A 61 -9.90 3.88 -11.83
N GLY A 62 -9.39 3.03 -10.94
CA GLY A 62 -8.49 1.93 -11.28
C GLY A 62 -9.13 0.93 -12.23
N VAL A 63 -10.40 0.56 -12.02
CA VAL A 63 -11.14 -0.33 -12.93
C VAL A 63 -11.31 0.31 -14.31
N VAL A 64 -11.66 1.60 -14.37
CA VAL A 64 -11.78 2.33 -15.64
C VAL A 64 -10.46 2.31 -16.41
N ILE A 65 -9.35 2.63 -15.74
CA ILE A 65 -8.01 2.61 -16.36
C ILE A 65 -7.64 1.19 -16.81
N PHE A 66 -7.91 0.17 -15.99
CA PHE A 66 -7.64 -1.23 -16.35
C PHE A 66 -8.37 -1.64 -17.63
N VAL A 67 -9.65 -1.30 -17.76
CA VAL A 67 -10.44 -1.60 -18.97
C VAL A 67 -9.90 -0.86 -20.20
N ILE A 68 -9.50 0.39 -20.05
CA ILE A 68 -8.87 1.17 -21.13
C ILE A 68 -7.57 0.50 -21.58
N ILE A 69 -6.71 0.07 -20.66
CA ILE A 69 -5.44 -0.60 -20.99
C ILE A 69 -5.71 -1.95 -21.64
N LEU A 70 -6.69 -2.70 -21.15
CA LEU A 70 -7.04 -4.03 -21.65
C LEU A 70 -7.45 -4.01 -23.13
N TRP A 71 -8.26 -3.04 -23.54
CA TRP A 71 -8.70 -2.91 -24.93
C TRP A 71 -7.79 -2.06 -25.81
N GLY A 72 -7.06 -1.11 -25.22
CA GLY A 72 -6.22 -0.17 -25.97
C GLY A 72 -4.77 -0.60 -26.16
N ILE A 73 -4.23 -1.48 -25.30
CA ILE A 73 -2.84 -1.93 -25.35
C ILE A 73 -2.80 -3.45 -25.47
N ASP A 74 -2.77 -4.17 -24.36
CA ASP A 74 -2.75 -5.63 -24.33
C ASP A 74 -3.01 -6.17 -22.90
N MET A 75 -3.31 -7.46 -22.83
CA MET A 75 -3.61 -8.16 -21.58
C MET A 75 -2.44 -8.12 -20.57
N LYS A 76 -1.18 -8.25 -21.03
CA LYS A 76 -0.04 -8.31 -20.10
C LYS A 76 0.17 -6.99 -19.39
N THR A 77 0.05 -5.87 -20.11
CA THR A 77 0.14 -4.53 -19.52
C THR A 77 -1.01 -4.26 -18.55
N ALA A 78 -2.24 -4.68 -18.90
CA ALA A 78 -3.40 -4.52 -18.02
C ALA A 78 -3.23 -5.28 -16.69
N ILE A 79 -2.76 -6.52 -16.74
CA ILE A 79 -2.47 -7.31 -15.53
C ILE A 79 -1.33 -6.67 -14.73
N GLY A 80 -0.26 -6.21 -15.39
CA GLY A 80 0.83 -5.51 -14.73
C GLY A 80 0.36 -4.25 -13.97
N PHE A 81 -0.52 -3.45 -14.60
CA PHE A 81 -1.16 -2.31 -13.95
C PHE A 81 -1.99 -2.73 -12.73
N LEU A 82 -2.82 -3.76 -12.87
CA LEU A 82 -3.68 -4.23 -11.77
C LEU A 82 -2.85 -4.70 -10.57
N VAL A 83 -1.78 -5.48 -10.80
CA VAL A 83 -0.88 -5.94 -9.75
C VAL A 83 -0.20 -4.76 -9.06
N GLY A 84 0.31 -3.79 -9.82
CA GLY A 84 0.94 -2.58 -9.28
C GLY A 84 -0.04 -1.70 -8.49
N ALA A 85 -1.27 -1.53 -8.99
CA ALA A 85 -2.31 -0.74 -8.33
C ALA A 85 -2.72 -1.36 -6.99
N VAL A 86 -2.90 -2.69 -6.95
CA VAL A 86 -3.21 -3.41 -5.70
C VAL A 86 -2.03 -3.33 -4.72
N ALA A 87 -0.80 -3.55 -5.18
CA ALA A 87 0.39 -3.43 -4.33
C ALA A 87 0.54 -2.02 -3.74
N SER A 88 0.31 -0.97 -4.54
CA SER A 88 0.34 0.42 -4.08
C SER A 88 -0.76 0.71 -3.06
N PHE A 89 -1.96 0.19 -3.26
CA PHE A 89 -3.05 0.38 -2.31
C PHE A 89 -2.74 -0.29 -0.96
N ILE A 90 -2.24 -1.53 -1.00
CA ILE A 90 -1.82 -2.26 0.21
C ILE A 90 -0.73 -1.47 0.95
N ALA A 91 0.28 -0.98 0.22
CA ALA A 91 1.35 -0.18 0.82
C ALA A 91 0.81 1.10 1.51
N GLY A 92 -0.15 1.78 0.90
CA GLY A 92 -0.76 2.99 1.47
C GLY A 92 -1.72 2.73 2.64
N TYR A 93 -2.35 1.55 2.70
CA TYR A 93 -3.25 1.18 3.80
C TYR A 93 -2.49 0.61 5.02
N VAL A 94 -1.36 -0.07 4.78
CA VAL A 94 -0.53 -0.67 5.84
C VAL A 94 0.42 0.34 6.48
N GLY A 95 0.91 1.32 5.71
CA GLY A 95 1.78 2.40 6.20
C GLY A 95 1.04 3.41 7.05
#